data_AF-N0AZC2-F1
#
_entry.id   AF-N0AZC2-F1
#
_cell.length_a   1.000
_cell.length_b   1.000
_cell.length_c   1.000
_cell.angle_alpha   90.00
_cell.angle_beta   90.00
_cell.angle_gamma   90.00
#
_symmetry.space_group_name_H-M   'P 1'
#
loop_
_entity.id
_entity.type
_entity.pdbx_description
1 polymer ?
#
loop_
_entity_poly.entity_id
_entity_poly.type
_entity_poly.pdbx_seq_one_letter_code
_entity_poly.pdbx_strand_id
1 'polypeptide(L)'
;MKTFRLISLEIVEENGLKHIELVDGLIINKEDDQNTWLIEVYTTPTNFEFFEKALQSQQEFIVRAVISKEDNDPVSFHIKARSVRKLETNISIMLQGTLKRTSRKNYAELLLKDLMDKGFSGDTLLNEFKEKLKNKPYLTPPSNTSTFSEGSVGM
;
A
#
# COMPACT_ATOMS: atom_id res chain seq x y z
N MET A 1 -9.23 18.78 11.51
CA MET A 1 -9.18 17.31 11.64
C MET A 1 -10.47 16.71 11.09
N LYS A 2 -10.36 15.66 10.27
CA LYS A 2 -11.50 14.90 9.74
C LYS A 2 -11.32 13.42 10.03
N THR A 3 -12.41 12.77 10.45
CA THR A 3 -12.44 11.38 10.87
C THR A 3 -13.33 10.59 9.93
N PHE A 4 -12.87 9.42 9.51
CA PHE A 4 -13.56 8.55 8.56
C PHE A 4 -13.52 7.09 9.02
N ARG A 5 -14.54 6.32 8.65
CA ARG A 5 -14.52 4.87 8.83
C ARG A 5 -13.43 4.25 7.94
N LEU A 6 -12.62 3.35 8.51
CA LEU A 6 -11.73 2.49 7.75
C LEU A 6 -12.51 1.26 7.29
N ILE A 7 -12.59 1.03 5.98
CA ILE A 7 -13.35 -0.09 5.42
C ILE A 7 -12.46 -1.31 5.23
N SER A 8 -11.25 -1.11 4.73
CA SER A 8 -10.26 -2.19 4.58
C SER A 8 -8.86 -1.64 4.69
N LEU A 9 -7.92 -2.53 5.06
CA LEU A 9 -6.49 -2.23 5.11
C LEU A 9 -5.70 -3.39 4.51
N GLU A 10 -4.78 -3.07 3.63
CA GLU A 10 -3.84 -4.03 3.03
C GLU A 10 -2.42 -3.54 3.26
N ILE A 11 -1.52 -4.43 3.66
CA ILE A 11 -0.08 -4.17 3.66
C ILE A 11 0.45 -4.49 2.27
N VAL A 12 1.27 -3.59 1.73
CA VAL A 12 2.01 -3.86 0.50
C VAL A 12 3.30 -4.61 0.84
N GLU A 13 3.44 -5.80 0.27
CA GLU A 13 4.64 -6.64 0.36
C GLU A 13 5.28 -6.80 -1.02
N GLU A 14 6.49 -7.36 -1.08
CA GLU A 14 7.21 -7.57 -2.35
C GLU A 14 6.41 -8.43 -3.34
N ASN A 15 5.72 -9.45 -2.81
CA ASN A 15 5.00 -10.45 -3.60
C ASN A 15 3.49 -10.19 -3.69
N GLY A 16 3.01 -9.01 -3.29
CA GLY A 16 1.61 -8.63 -3.44
C GLY A 16 1.03 -7.84 -2.27
N LEU A 17 -0.23 -8.12 -1.98
CA LEU A 17 -1.01 -7.41 -0.97
C LEU A 17 -1.44 -8.39 0.11
N LYS A 18 -1.16 -8.05 1.36
CA LYS A 18 -1.58 -8.80 2.52
C LYS A 18 -2.77 -8.10 3.18
N HIS A 19 -3.95 -8.70 3.06
CA HIS A 19 -5.17 -8.17 3.68
C HIS A 19 -5.12 -8.30 5.21
N ILE A 20 -5.60 -7.28 5.91
CA ILE A 20 -5.77 -7.29 7.36
C ILE A 20 -7.26 -7.40 7.67
N GLU A 21 -7.65 -8.51 8.29
CA GLU A 21 -9.04 -8.72 8.72
C GLU A 21 -9.39 -7.75 9.85
N LEU A 22 -10.22 -6.75 9.54
CA LEU A 22 -10.65 -5.74 10.49
C LEU A 22 -11.83 -6.26 11.31
N VAL A 23 -11.73 -6.15 12.64
CA VAL A 23 -12.91 -6.18 13.51
C VAL A 23 -13.55 -4.79 13.50
N ASP A 24 -12.74 -3.74 13.61
CA ASP A 24 -13.15 -2.35 13.38
C ASP A 24 -11.94 -1.49 12.99
N GLY A 25 -12.18 -0.27 12.53
CA GLY A 25 -11.09 0.65 12.21
C GLY A 25 -11.53 2.09 11.94
N LEU A 26 -10.60 2.99 12.19
CA LEU A 26 -10.76 4.43 12.02
C LEU A 26 -9.57 5.01 11.27
N ILE A 27 -9.81 6.01 10.44
CA ILE A 27 -8.74 6.77 9.80
C ILE A 27 -9.01 8.27 9.93
N ILE A 28 -7.99 9.02 10.34
CA ILE A 28 -8.08 10.45 10.65
C ILE A 28 -7.09 11.20 9.76
N ASN A 29 -7.60 12.17 9.00
CA ASN A 29 -6.78 13.23 8.42
C ASN A 29 -6.59 14.31 9.49
N LYS A 30 -5.36 14.47 9.98
CA LYS A 30 -5.06 15.46 11.03
C LYS A 30 -5.23 16.89 10.52
N GLU A 31 -5.08 17.11 9.21
CA GLU A 31 -5.06 18.45 8.60
C GLU A 31 -4.01 19.37 9.24
N ASP A 32 -2.88 18.78 9.68
CA ASP A 32 -1.70 19.53 10.10
C ASP A 32 -0.80 19.87 8.90
N ASP A 33 0.15 20.79 9.11
CA ASP A 33 1.08 21.25 8.07
C ASP A 33 1.93 20.10 7.48
N GLN A 34 2.04 18.98 8.21
CA GLN A 34 2.77 17.79 7.81
C GLN A 34 1.93 16.83 6.95
N ASN A 35 0.66 17.13 6.68
CA ASN A 35 -0.30 16.28 5.96
C ASN A 35 -0.41 14.88 6.59
N THR A 36 -0.42 14.82 7.92
CA THR A 36 -0.38 13.57 8.67
C THR A 36 -1.73 12.87 8.68
N TRP A 37 -1.69 11.54 8.53
CA TRP A 37 -2.81 10.65 8.71
C TRP A 37 -2.54 9.68 9.85
N LEU A 38 -3.59 9.39 10.63
CA LEU A 38 -3.59 8.35 11.66
C LEU A 38 -4.56 7.24 11.23
N ILE A 39 -4.15 5.99 11.42
CA ILE A 39 -5.00 4.82 11.17
C ILE A 39 -5.01 4.00 12.46
N GLU A 40 -6.20 3.75 12.99
CA GLU A 40 -6.42 2.86 14.10
C GLU A 40 -7.11 1.58 13.61
N VAL A 41 -6.54 0.44 13.99
CA VAL A 41 -6.92 -0.88 13.51
C VAL A 41 -7.21 -1.74 14.72
N TYR A 42 -8.43 -2.28 14.79
CA TYR A 42 -8.82 -3.29 15.76
C TYR A 42 -8.99 -4.63 15.03
N THR A 43 -8.18 -5.62 15.38
CA THR A 43 -8.07 -6.88 14.62
C THR A 43 -7.70 -8.05 15.53
N THR A 44 -7.77 -9.27 15.02
CA THR A 44 -7.29 -10.46 15.71
C THR A 44 -5.76 -10.47 15.78
N PRO A 45 -5.14 -11.26 16.69
CA PRO A 45 -3.70 -11.25 16.89
C PRO A 45 -2.86 -11.84 15.74
N THR A 46 -3.48 -12.28 14.64
CA THR A 46 -2.84 -12.98 13.50
C THR A 46 -1.63 -12.23 12.93
N ASN A 47 -1.63 -10.90 12.99
CA ASN A 47 -0.55 -10.05 12.46
C ASN A 47 0.26 -9.34 13.57
N PHE A 48 0.12 -9.75 14.83
CA PHE A 48 0.74 -9.08 15.97
C PHE A 48 2.27 -8.97 15.82
N GLU A 49 2.95 -10.08 15.52
CA GLU A 49 4.42 -10.11 15.40
C GLU A 49 4.94 -9.17 14.32
N PHE A 50 4.23 -9.06 13.19
CA PHE A 50 4.60 -8.12 12.12
C PHE A 50 4.59 -6.68 12.64
N PHE A 51 3.48 -6.26 13.27
CA PHE A 51 3.35 -4.87 13.72
C PHE A 51 4.24 -4.58 14.94
N GLU A 52 4.43 -5.55 15.84
CA GLU A 52 5.35 -5.42 16.97
C GLU A 52 6.79 -5.22 16.48
N LYS A 53 7.24 -6.05 15.52
CA LYS A 53 8.56 -5.90 14.91
C LYS A 53 8.69 -4.55 14.20
N ALA A 54 7.68 -4.14 13.42
CA ALA A 54 7.69 -2.85 12.73
C ALA A 54 7.73 -1.66 13.70
N LEU A 55 7.05 -1.77 14.86
CA LEU A 55 7.11 -0.76 15.91
C LEU A 55 8.50 -0.68 16.54
N GLN A 56 9.09 -1.82 16.89
CA GLN A 56 10.42 -1.90 17.52
C GLN A 56 11.52 -1.37 16.59
N SER A 57 11.47 -1.71 15.30
CA SER A 57 12.45 -1.28 14.31
C SER A 57 12.20 0.12 13.76
N GLN A 58 11.07 0.76 14.10
CA GLN A 58 10.58 1.99 13.46
C GLN A 58 10.50 1.86 11.93
N GLN A 59 10.27 0.64 11.43
CA GLN A 59 10.21 0.37 10.00
C GLN A 59 9.03 1.10 9.37
N GLU A 60 9.32 1.79 8.28
CA GLU A 60 8.30 2.34 7.39
C GLU A 60 7.86 1.28 6.37
N PHE A 61 6.57 1.26 6.09
CA PHE A 61 5.96 0.36 5.12
C PHE A 61 4.81 1.07 4.42
N ILE A 62 4.27 0.44 3.37
CA ILE A 62 3.17 0.99 2.60
C ILE A 62 1.91 0.21 2.92
N VAL A 63 0.83 0.94 3.15
CA VAL A 63 -0.52 0.37 3.28
C VAL A 63 -1.45 0.95 2.23
N ARG A 64 -2.47 0.20 1.85
CA ARG A 64 -3.62 0.67 1.09
C ARG A 64 -4.85 0.62 1.99
N ALA A 65 -5.64 1.69 1.99
CA ALA A 65 -6.85 1.77 2.78
C ALA A 65 -8.04 2.20 1.92
N VAL A 66 -9.16 1.49 2.05
CA VAL A 66 -10.46 1.97 1.55
C VAL A 66 -11.12 2.77 2.66
N ILE A 67 -11.57 3.98 2.34
CA ILE A 67 -12.02 4.98 3.32
C ILE A 67 -13.49 5.29 3.07
N SER A 68 -14.30 5.34 4.13
CA SER A 68 -15.74 5.68 4.14
C SER A 68 -16.69 4.70 3.44
N LYS A 69 -16.43 4.28 2.19
CA LYS A 69 -17.31 3.41 1.41
C LYS A 69 -16.53 2.32 0.68
N GLU A 70 -17.11 1.13 0.55
CA GLU A 70 -16.49 -0.05 -0.06
C GLU A 70 -16.16 0.12 -1.55
N ASP A 71 -16.95 0.92 -2.27
CA ASP A 71 -16.76 1.21 -3.69
C ASP A 71 -15.68 2.25 -3.98
N ASN A 72 -15.07 2.83 -2.94
CA ASN A 72 -13.99 3.80 -3.12
C ASN A 72 -12.67 3.12 -3.49
N ASP A 73 -11.93 3.77 -4.40
CA ASP A 73 -10.57 3.38 -4.72
C ASP A 73 -9.67 3.37 -3.45
N PRO A 74 -8.88 2.31 -3.22
CA PRO A 74 -7.94 2.28 -2.12
C PRO A 74 -6.87 3.38 -2.24
N VAL A 75 -6.60 4.05 -1.13
CA VAL A 75 -5.59 5.11 -1.04
C VAL A 75 -4.33 4.55 -0.40
N SER A 76 -3.16 4.86 -0.98
CA SER A 76 -1.88 4.38 -0.48
C SER A 76 -1.24 5.36 0.51
N PHE A 77 -0.60 4.85 1.55
CA PHE A 77 0.08 5.63 2.59
C PHE A 77 1.49 5.11 2.82
N HIS A 78 2.46 6.01 2.98
CA HIS A 78 3.74 5.70 3.63
C HIS A 78 3.54 5.86 5.13
N ILE A 79 3.72 4.78 5.90
CA ILE A 79 3.29 4.72 7.29
C ILE A 79 4.28 3.97 8.17
N LYS A 80 4.18 4.18 9.47
CA LYS A 80 4.84 3.36 10.50
C LYS A 80 3.93 3.08 11.68
N ALA A 81 4.21 1.98 12.38
CA ALA A 81 3.53 1.68 13.63
C ALA A 81 3.96 2.66 14.74
N ARG A 82 2.99 3.15 15.50
CA ARG A 82 3.18 4.03 16.67
C ARG A 82 2.78 3.38 17.98
N SER A 83 1.84 2.43 17.92
CA SER A 83 1.42 1.63 19.07
C SER A 83 0.92 0.29 18.57
N VAL A 84 1.21 -0.76 19.33
CA VAL A 84 0.59 -2.09 19.18
C VAL A 84 0.26 -2.55 20.59
N ARG A 85 -1.02 -2.78 20.88
CA ARG A 85 -1.51 -3.17 22.20
C ARG A 85 -2.25 -4.48 22.10
N LYS A 86 -1.84 -5.47 22.89
CA LYS A 86 -2.66 -6.66 23.12
C LYS A 86 -3.81 -6.29 24.04
N LEU A 87 -5.00 -6.71 23.65
CA LEU A 87 -6.19 -6.73 24.48
C LEU A 87 -6.49 -8.20 24.81
N GLU A 88 -7.63 -8.51 25.40
CA GLU A 88 -7.93 -9.89 25.84
C GLU A 88 -7.87 -10.90 24.68
N THR A 89 -8.62 -10.64 23.61
CA THR A 89 -8.73 -11.54 22.44
C THR A 89 -8.21 -10.93 21.15
N ASN A 90 -8.07 -9.60 21.11
CA ASN A 90 -7.77 -8.81 19.93
C ASN A 90 -6.57 -7.91 20.18
N ILE A 91 -6.16 -7.18 19.15
CA ILE A 91 -5.09 -6.19 19.22
C ILE A 91 -5.59 -4.85 18.67
N SER A 92 -5.09 -3.76 19.25
CA SER A 92 -5.24 -2.41 18.73
C SER A 92 -3.90 -1.92 18.22
N ILE A 93 -3.87 -1.46 16.97
CA ILE A 93 -2.68 -0.94 16.30
C ILE A 93 -2.96 0.51 15.89
N MET A 94 -2.04 1.41 16.23
CA MET A 94 -2.06 2.78 15.73
C MET A 94 -0.90 2.96 14.75
N LEU A 95 -1.23 3.40 13.54
CA LEU A 95 -0.30 3.72 12.47
C LEU A 95 -0.33 5.23 12.21
N GLN A 96 0.80 5.80 11.82
CA GLN A 96 0.90 7.21 11.45
C GLN A 96 1.77 7.41 10.22
N GLY A 97 1.34 8.26 9.30
CA GLY A 97 2.06 8.49 8.05
C GLY A 97 1.45 9.57 7.17
N THR A 98 1.79 9.53 5.89
CA THR A 98 1.32 10.48 4.88
C THR A 98 0.86 9.75 3.62
N LEU A 99 0.07 10.44 2.79
CA LEU A 99 -0.36 9.90 1.50
C LEU A 99 0.85 9.59 0.61
N LYS A 100 0.90 8.37 0.07
CA LYS A 100 1.83 8.03 -1.01
C LYS A 100 1.38 8.73 -2.28
N ARG A 101 2.10 9.78 -2.67
CA ARG A 101 1.80 10.53 -3.89
C ARG A 101 2.20 9.70 -5.11
N THR A 102 1.25 8.95 -5.65
CA THR A 102 1.36 8.44 -7.03
C THR A 102 0.62 9.42 -7.94
N SER A 103 1.35 10.13 -8.80
CA SER A 103 0.73 10.99 -9.81
C SER A 103 -0.09 10.12 -10.77
N ARG A 104 -1.27 10.59 -11.20
CA ARG A 104 -2.10 9.86 -12.18
C ARG A 104 -1.35 9.57 -13.49
N LYS A 105 -0.48 10.50 -13.91
CA LYS A 105 0.38 10.32 -15.09
C LYS A 105 1.35 9.17 -14.88
N ASN A 106 2.03 9.15 -13.73
CA ASN A 106 2.99 8.11 -13.40
C ASN A 106 2.31 6.73 -13.30
N TYR A 107 1.07 6.66 -12.79
CA TYR A 107 0.32 5.41 -12.73
C TYR A 107 -0.01 4.86 -14.13
N ALA A 108 -0.48 5.71 -15.04
CA ALA A 108 -0.78 5.31 -16.41
C ALA A 108 0.48 4.79 -17.13
N GLU A 109 1.61 5.47 -16.98
CA GLU A 109 2.89 5.03 -17.55
C GLU A 109 3.37 3.69 -16.97
N LEU A 110 3.27 3.52 -15.65
CA LEU A 110 3.61 2.25 -14.98
C LEU A 110 2.71 1.11 -15.43
N LEU A 111 1.40 1.35 -15.54
CA LEU A 111 0.44 0.35 -15.98
C LEU A 111 0.71 -0.10 -17.42
N LEU A 112 0.97 0.87 -18.30
CA LEU A 112 1.29 0.58 -19.70
C LEU A 112 2.55 -0.27 -19.79
N LYS A 113 3.60 0.10 -19.03
CA LYS A 113 4.85 -0.66 -19.00
C LYS A 113 4.65 -2.09 -18.49
N ASP A 114 3.95 -2.29 -17.37
CA ASP A 114 3.65 -3.62 -16.81
C ASP A 114 2.91 -4.52 -17.81
N LEU A 115 1.95 -3.96 -18.56
CA LEU A 115 1.23 -4.71 -19.58
C LEU A 115 2.11 -5.06 -20.79
N MET A 116 2.97 -4.13 -21.23
CA MET A 116 3.94 -4.40 -22.29
C MET A 116 4.94 -5.48 -21.87
N ASP A 117 5.46 -5.43 -20.64
CA ASP A 117 6.39 -6.42 -20.08
C ASP A 117 5.74 -7.81 -19.94
N LYS A 118 4.40 -7.87 -19.78
CA LYS A 118 3.60 -9.10 -19.82
C LYS A 118 3.27 -9.59 -21.24
N GLY A 119 3.72 -8.89 -22.28
CA GLY A 119 3.58 -9.28 -23.69
C GLY A 119 2.27 -8.84 -24.35
N PHE A 120 1.45 -8.01 -23.70
CA PHE A 120 0.24 -7.47 -24.34
C PHE A 120 0.60 -6.48 -25.46
N SER A 121 -0.11 -6.56 -26.59
CA SER A 121 0.10 -5.67 -27.75
C SER A 121 -1.19 -5.41 -28.55
N GLY A 122 -1.17 -4.38 -29.40
CA GLY A 122 -2.31 -4.01 -30.25
C GLY A 122 -3.61 -3.77 -29.48
N ASP A 123 -4.73 -4.29 -29.98
CA ASP A 123 -6.06 -4.10 -29.35
C ASP A 123 -6.16 -4.77 -27.98
N THR A 124 -5.42 -5.87 -27.76
CA THR A 124 -5.42 -6.56 -26.45
C THR A 124 -4.80 -5.69 -25.36
N LEU A 125 -3.71 -4.98 -25.67
CA LEU A 125 -3.10 -4.00 -24.76
C LEU A 125 -4.06 -2.85 -24.46
N LEU A 126 -4.73 -2.32 -25.49
CA LEU A 126 -5.66 -1.20 -25.31
C LEU A 126 -6.84 -1.58 -24.41
N ASN A 127 -7.38 -2.79 -24.56
CA ASN A 127 -8.49 -3.28 -23.76
C ASN A 127 -8.08 -3.50 -22.30
N GLU A 128 -6.96 -4.21 -22.07
CA GLU A 128 -6.43 -4.43 -20.72
C GLU A 128 -6.06 -3.13 -20.02
N PHE A 129 -5.45 -2.19 -20.74
CA PHE A 129 -5.08 -0.89 -20.21
C PHE A 129 -6.31 -0.11 -19.77
N LYS A 130 -7.36 -0.02 -20.60
CA LYS A 130 -8.61 0.70 -20.27
C LYS A 130 -9.29 0.11 -19.04
N GLU A 131 -9.37 -1.21 -18.94
CA GLU A 131 -10.00 -1.89 -17.81
C GLU A 131 -9.20 -1.71 -16.52
N LYS A 132 -7.88 -1.89 -16.55
CA LYS A 132 -7.04 -1.71 -15.37
C LYS A 132 -6.88 -0.25 -14.96
N LEU A 133 -6.98 0.71 -15.89
CA LEU A 133 -6.96 2.13 -15.53
C LEU A 133 -8.18 2.54 -14.70
N LYS A 134 -9.32 1.86 -14.88
CA LYS A 134 -10.52 2.02 -14.04
C LYS A 134 -10.34 1.38 -12.68
N ASN A 135 -9.91 0.11 -12.66
CA ASN A 135 -9.84 -0.69 -11.43
C ASN A 135 -8.60 -0.42 -10.57
N LYS A 136 -7.63 0.33 -11.12
CA LYS A 136 -6.37 0.74 -10.49
C LYS A 136 -5.72 -0.35 -9.62
N PRO A 137 -5.38 -1.52 -10.19
CA PRO A 137 -4.63 -2.53 -9.45
C PRO A 137 -3.34 -1.93 -8.87
N TYR A 138 -2.91 -2.45 -7.72
CA TYR A 138 -1.62 -2.06 -7.19
C TYR A 138 -0.52 -2.49 -8.16
N LEU A 139 0.33 -1.55 -8.55
CA LEU A 139 1.50 -1.81 -9.37
C LEU A 139 2.73 -1.71 -8.48
N THR A 140 3.45 -2.82 -8.34
CA THR A 140 4.79 -2.80 -7.78
C THR A 140 5.68 -2.00 -8.74
N PRO A 141 6.38 -0.96 -8.28
CA PRO A 141 7.43 -0.36 -9.09
C PRO A 141 8.44 -1.45 -9.45
N PRO A 142 8.99 -1.46 -10.67
CA PRO A 142 10.04 -2.41 -11.01
C PRO A 142 11.18 -2.26 -10.01
N SER A 143 11.58 -3.38 -9.39
CA SER A 143 12.80 -3.48 -8.62
C SER A 143 13.95 -3.06 -9.53
N ASN A 144 14.70 -2.03 -9.17
CA ASN A 144 15.95 -1.71 -9.86
C ASN A 144 16.99 -2.80 -9.55
N THR A 145 16.84 -3.98 -10.14
CA THR A 145 17.93 -4.95 -10.30
C THR A 145 18.45 -4.82 -11.72
N SER A 146 19.20 -3.75 -11.96
CA SER A 146 20.17 -3.67 -13.05
C SER A 146 21.56 -3.79 -12.42
N THR A 147 21.95 -5.00 -12.03
CA THR A 147 23.37 -5.33 -11.93
C THR A 147 23.93 -5.26 -13.34
N PHE A 148 24.65 -4.17 -13.64
CA PHE A 148 25.56 -4.13 -14.77
C PHE A 148 26.58 -5.27 -14.59
N SER A 149 26.40 -6.35 -15.33
CA SER A 149 27.50 -7.26 -15.65
C SER A 149 28.33 -6.56 -16.73
N GLU A 150 29.32 -5.76 -16.31
CA GLU A 150 30.42 -5.44 -17.22
C GLU A 150 31.13 -6.75 -17.56
N GLY A 151 31.05 -7.10 -18.84
CA GLY A 151 31.72 -8.25 -19.42
C GLY A 151 33.21 -8.11 -19.24
N SER A 152 33.80 -9.10 -18.58
CA SER A 152 35.22 -9.41 -18.71
C SER A 152 35.48 -9.82 -20.16
N VAL A 153 35.97 -8.88 -20.97
CA VAL A 153 36.66 -9.22 -22.22
C VAL A 153 38.13 -9.38 -21.87
N GLY A 154 38.59 -10.64 -21.87
CA GLY A 154 40.01 -10.93 -21.84
C GLY A 154 40.64 -10.62 -23.20
N MET A 155 41.75 -9.89 -23.17
CA MET A 155 43.05 -10.25 -23.74
C MET A 155 44.10 -9.30 -23.17
#